data_AF-A0A101QXP0-F1
#
_entry.id   AF-A0A101QXP0-F1
#
_cell.length_a   1.000
_cell.length_b   1.000
_cell.length_c   1.000
_cell.angle_alpha   90.00
_cell.angle_beta   90.00
_cell.angle_gamma   90.00
#
_symmetry.space_group_name_H-M   'P 1'
#
loop_
_entity.id
_entity.type
_entity.pdbx_description
1 polymer ?
#
loop_
_entity_poly.entity_id
_entity_poly.type
_entity_poly.pdbx_seq_one_letter_code
_entity_poly.pdbx_strand_id
1 'polypeptide(L)'
;MSLVAADGHVALFTTPEGDSYSLPLVCWRDDGTGVHGLVLHRGSLRQAELVPGFRRYAHGSEAAPSFAPGEPQRRLAGAAG
;
A
#
# COMPACT_ATOMS: atom_id res chain seq x y z
N MET A 1 1.94 -11.91 -21.33
CA MET A 1 2.18 -11.47 -19.95
C MET A 1 2.75 -10.06 -19.97
N SER A 2 2.11 -9.12 -19.30
CA SER A 2 2.51 -7.71 -19.28
C SER A 2 2.40 -7.11 -17.87
N LEU A 3 3.16 -6.04 -17.64
CA LEU A 3 3.05 -5.21 -16.45
C LEU A 3 2.46 -3.86 -16.87
N VAL A 4 1.45 -3.41 -16.12
CA VAL A 4 0.73 -2.15 -16.38
C VAL A 4 0.87 -1.25 -15.16
N ALA A 5 0.99 0.06 -15.40
CA ALA A 5 1.07 1.06 -14.34
C ALA A 5 -0.17 1.00 -13.43
N ALA A 6 0.05 1.15 -12.12
CA ALA A 6 -1.00 1.09 -11.11
C ALA A 6 -1.07 2.37 -10.27
N ASP A 7 -0.68 3.50 -10.85
CA ASP A 7 -0.68 4.80 -10.18
C ASP A 7 -2.06 5.08 -9.55
N GLY A 8 -2.04 5.56 -8.31
CA GLY A 8 -3.24 5.86 -7.54
C GLY A 8 -4.06 4.63 -7.10
N HIS A 9 -3.66 3.40 -7.41
CA HIS A 9 -4.37 2.21 -6.95
C HIS A 9 -3.74 1.62 -5.69
N VAL A 10 -4.59 1.12 -4.79
CA VAL A 10 -4.19 0.49 -3.54
C VAL A 10 -4.91 -0.85 -3.36
N ALA A 11 -4.31 -1.73 -2.57
CA ALA A 11 -4.97 -2.92 -2.05
C ALA A 11 -5.32 -2.68 -0.58
N LEU A 12 -6.57 -2.97 -0.22
CA LEU A 12 -7.08 -2.86 1.14
C LEU A 12 -6.95 -4.20 1.85
N PHE A 13 -6.48 -4.13 3.10
CA PHE A 13 -6.24 -5.26 3.96
C PHE A 13 -6.91 -5.06 5.32
N THR A 14 -7.14 -6.16 6.03
CA THR A 14 -7.59 -6.17 7.41
C THR A 14 -6.62 -6.99 8.26
N THR A 15 -6.23 -6.49 9.43
CA THR A 15 -5.42 -7.23 10.40
C THR A 15 -6.27 -8.29 11.12
N PRO A 16 -5.67 -9.30 11.78
CA PRO A 16 -6.42 -10.23 12.64
C PRO A 16 -7.24 -9.53 13.74
N GLU A 17 -6.79 -8.35 14.19
CA GLU A 17 -7.45 -7.52 15.20
C GLU A 17 -8.64 -6.72 14.65
N GLY A 18 -8.83 -6.70 13.32
CA GLY A 18 -9.92 -6.01 12.64
C GLY A 18 -9.56 -4.61 12.11
N ASP A 19 -8.34 -4.15 12.32
CA ASP A 19 -7.90 -2.86 11.79
C ASP A 19 -7.74 -2.91 10.27
N SER A 20 -8.12 -1.84 9.59
CA SER A 20 -7.98 -1.73 8.15
C SER A 20 -6.76 -0.90 7.77
N TYR A 21 -5.99 -1.38 6.79
CA TYR A 21 -4.87 -0.64 6.23
C TYR A 21 -4.82 -0.83 4.71
N SER A 22 -4.02 0.00 4.03
CA SER A 22 -3.82 -0.11 2.60
C SER A 22 -2.34 -0.19 2.25
N LEU A 23 -2.04 -0.89 1.14
CA LEU A 23 -0.72 -0.85 0.51
C LEU A 23 -0.87 -0.36 -0.92
N PRO A 24 -0.01 0.57 -1.39
CA PRO A 24 -0.01 0.99 -2.78
C PRO A 24 0.36 -0.18 -3.69
N LEU A 25 -0.33 -0.27 -4.84
CA LEU A 25 0.09 -1.20 -5.89
C LEU A 25 1.37 -0.67 -6.53
N VAL A 26 2.31 -1.58 -6.77
CA VAL A 26 3.52 -1.30 -7.55
C VAL A 26 3.18 -1.34 -9.04
N CYS A 27 2.41 -2.35 -9.45
CA CYS A 27 1.89 -2.50 -10.82
C CYS A 27 0.74 -3.50 -10.86
N TRP A 28 0.03 -3.51 -11.98
CA TRP A 28 -0.83 -4.62 -12.37
C TRP A 28 -0.02 -5.62 -13.20
N ARG A 29 -0.29 -6.90 -12.99
CA ARG A 29 0.27 -8.01 -13.77
C ARG A 29 -0.87 -8.72 -14.50
N ASP A 30 -0.80 -8.70 -15.81
CA ASP A 30 -1.67 -9.51 -16.68
C ASP A 30 -0.90 -10.76 -17.09
N ASP A 31 -1.35 -11.93 -16.64
CA ASP A 31 -0.76 -13.23 -16.97
C ASP A 31 -1.48 -13.96 -18.11
N GLY A 32 -2.47 -13.32 -18.74
CA GLY A 32 -3.30 -13.89 -19.80
C GLY A 32 -4.52 -14.67 -19.27
N THR A 33 -4.61 -14.91 -17.97
CA THR A 33 -5.78 -15.52 -17.31
C THR A 33 -6.51 -14.54 -16.39
N GLY A 34 -5.80 -13.53 -15.89
CA GLY A 34 -6.36 -12.45 -15.10
C GLY A 34 -5.40 -11.28 -14.93
N VAL A 35 -5.93 -10.21 -14.33
CA VAL A 35 -5.17 -9.02 -13.96
C VAL A 35 -5.09 -8.95 -12.44
N HIS A 36 -3.86 -8.89 -11.93
CA HIS A 36 -3.58 -8.96 -10.50
C HIS A 36 -2.70 -7.80 -10.04
N GLY A 37 -3.04 -7.20 -8.91
CA GLY A 37 -2.24 -6.14 -8.30
C GLY A 37 -1.05 -6.71 -7.55
N LEU A 38 0.14 -6.16 -7.80
CA LEU A 38 1.35 -6.49 -7.04
C LEU A 38 1.61 -5.45 -5.96
N VAL A 39 1.86 -5.90 -4.74
CA VAL A 39 2.23 -5.05 -3.59
C VAL A 39 3.61 -5.45 -3.06
N LEU A 40 4.31 -4.51 -2.43
CA LEU A 40 5.52 -4.81 -1.69
C LEU A 40 5.14 -5.27 -0.27
N HIS A 41 5.25 -6.57 -0.02
CA HIS A 41 4.94 -7.15 1.28
C HIS A 41 6.18 -7.84 1.86
N ARG A 42 6.66 -7.35 3.02
CA ARG A 42 7.86 -7.85 3.72
C ARG A 42 9.09 -7.91 2.81
N GLY A 43 9.31 -6.86 2.02
CA GLY A 43 10.47 -6.74 1.13
C GLY A 43 10.42 -7.57 -0.15
N SER A 44 9.29 -8.21 -0.46
CA SER A 44 9.11 -8.96 -1.71
C SER A 44 7.84 -8.54 -2.43
N LEU A 45 7.89 -8.55 -3.77
CA LEU A 45 6.69 -8.37 -4.58
C LEU A 45 5.79 -9.60 -4.43
N ARG A 46 4.54 -9.37 -4.04
CA ARG A 46 3.51 -10.39 -3.87
C ARG A 46 2.26 -9.95 -4.60
N GLN A 47 1.55 -10.92 -5.14
CA GLN A 47 0.17 -10.71 -5.56
C GLN A 47 -0.69 -10.39 -4.34
N ALA A 48 -1.47 -9.31 -4.40
CA ALA A 48 -2.20 -8.79 -3.25
C ALA A 48 -3.19 -9.82 -2.69
N GLU A 49 -3.88 -10.58 -3.55
CA GLU A 49 -4.83 -11.63 -3.14
C GLU A 49 -4.17 -12.77 -2.36
N LEU A 50 -2.85 -12.93 -2.47
CA LEU A 50 -2.08 -13.95 -1.75
C LEU A 50 -1.51 -13.45 -0.42
N VAL A 51 -1.67 -12.15 -0.12
CA VAL A 51 -1.23 -11.58 1.15
C VAL A 51 -2.37 -11.71 2.18
N PRO A 52 -2.10 -12.22 3.40
CA PRO A 52 -3.11 -12.38 4.43
C PRO A 52 -3.87 -11.07 4.72
N GLY A 53 -5.19 -11.19 4.86
CA GLY A 53 -6.06 -10.06 5.15
C GLY A 53 -6.50 -9.27 3.93
N PHE A 54 -6.14 -9.65 2.70
CA PHE A 54 -6.61 -8.97 1.49
C PHE A 54 -8.13 -8.92 1.42
N ARG A 55 -8.67 -7.76 1.03
CA ARG A 55 -10.11 -7.53 0.90
C ARG A 55 -10.48 -7.20 -0.54
N ARG A 56 -9.93 -6.11 -1.07
CA ARG A 56 -10.24 -5.59 -2.40
C ARG A 56 -9.21 -4.58 -2.85
N TYR A 57 -9.22 -4.30 -4.14
CA TYR A 57 -8.56 -3.13 -4.71
C TYR A 57 -9.44 -1.88 -4.55
N ALA A 58 -8.80 -0.72 -4.48
CA ALA A 58 -9.46 0.58 -4.45
C ALA A 58 -8.59 1.64 -5.14
N HIS A 59 -9.19 2.78 -5.44
CA HIS A 59 -8.46 3.97 -5.87
C HIS A 59 -8.17 4.85 -4.65
N GLY A 60 -7.00 5.50 -4.62
CA GLY A 60 -6.39 6.10 -3.42
C GLY A 60 -7.21 7.16 -2.68
N SER A 61 -8.30 7.65 -3.25
CA SER A 61 -9.27 8.52 -2.56
C SER A 61 -10.23 7.78 -1.62
N GLU A 62 -10.38 6.46 -1.77
CA GLU A 62 -11.25 5.62 -0.94
C GLU A 62 -10.53 5.01 0.29
N ALA A 63 -9.20 5.13 0.34
CA ALA A 63 -8.38 4.69 1.47
C ALA A 63 -8.18 5.86 2.46
N ALA A 64 -8.90 5.84 3.58
CA ALA A 64 -8.68 6.77 4.69
C ALA A 64 -7.28 6.61 5.32
N PRO A 65 -6.83 7.63 6.06
CA PRO A 65 -5.77 8.54 5.66
C PRO A 65 -4.37 7.88 5.57
N SER A 66 -3.61 8.40 4.61
CA SER A 66 -2.16 8.26 4.49
C SER A 66 -1.46 8.36 5.86
N PHE A 67 -0.78 7.30 6.27
CA PHE A 67 0.37 7.46 7.16
C PHE A 67 1.44 8.23 6.36
N ALA A 68 1.37 9.56 6.40
CA ALA A 68 2.52 10.37 6.05
C ALA A 68 3.62 9.97 7.03
N PRO A 69 4.79 9.47 6.58
CA PRO A 69 5.92 9.32 7.48
C PRO A 69 6.18 10.72 8.04
N GLY A 70 5.93 10.90 9.34
CA GLY A 70 6.04 12.20 9.98
C GLY A 70 7.37 12.81 9.59
N GLU A 71 7.33 14.00 8.99
CA GLU A 71 8.54 14.76 8.72
C GLU A 71 9.40 14.74 10.00
N PRO A 72 10.71 14.46 9.90
CA PRO A 72 11.55 14.42 11.08
C PRO A 72 11.42 15.78 11.76
N GLN A 73 10.72 15.83 12.90
CA GLN A 73 10.59 17.05 13.69
C GLN A 73 12.00 17.52 13.97
N ARG A 74 12.42 18.61 13.32
CA ARG A 74 13.63 19.34 13.71
C ARG A 74 13.40 19.71 15.17
N ARG A 75 14.04 18.96 16.08
CA ARG A 75 14.28 19.45 17.43
C ARG A 75 15.00 20.77 17.24
N LEU A 76 14.30 21.88 17.40
CA LEU A 76 14.93 23.17 17.61
C LEU A 76 15.72 23.04 18.90
N ALA A 77 17.00 22.72 18.74
CA ALA A 77 18.00 22.99 19.75
C ALA A 77 18.29 24.49 19.70
N GLY A 78 18.06 25.15 20.82
CA GLY A 78 18.49 26.52 21.06
C GLY A 78 17.38 27.36 21.66
N ALA A 79 17.60 28.10 22.74
CA ALA A 79 18.73 28.17 23.64
C ALA A 79 18.21 28.88 24.89
N ALA A 80 18.76 28.55 26.05
CA ALA A 80 18.68 29.41 27.20
C ALA A 80 19.23 30.81 26.83
N GLY A 81 18.59 31.84 27.37
CA GLY A 81 18.99 33.24 27.31
C GLY A 81 18.03 34.08 28.13
#